data_AF-A0A0B2RWV9-F1
#
_entry.id   AF-A0A0B2RWV9-F1
#
_cell.length_a   1.000
_cell.length_b   1.000
_cell.length_c   1.000
_cell.angle_alpha   90.00
_cell.angle_beta   90.00
_cell.angle_gamma   90.00
#
_symmetry.space_group_name_H-M   'P 1'
#
loop_
_entity.id
_entity.type
_entity.pdbx_description
1 polymer ?
#
loop_
_entity_poly.entity_id
_entity_poly.type
_entity_poly.pdbx_seq_one_letter_code
_entity_poly.pdbx_strand_id
1 'polypeptide(L)'
;MGKQQDSLDESLLKLVSIPDGLGPDDDRNDLGKFVAAMQNTMLAMLEKLTQDVHLNGDNRISLIVADFCIGWALDVGSKLGIKGALLWTSPAALFALLYNIPKLIDDGIIDSDGGNRILSYIFELV
;
A
#
# COMPACT_ATOMS: atom_id res chain seq x y z
N MET A 1 -23.94 -42.02 -20.43
CA MET A 1 -22.66 -41.36 -20.73
C MET A 1 -22.95 -39.86 -20.82
N GLY A 2 -22.39 -39.07 -19.92
CA GLY A 2 -22.72 -37.66 -19.77
C GLY A 2 -22.35 -37.22 -18.36
N LYS A 3 -21.05 -37.13 -18.08
CA LYS A 3 -20.59 -36.36 -16.93
C LYS A 3 -20.71 -34.90 -17.36
N GLN A 4 -21.70 -34.19 -16.83
CA GLN A 4 -21.63 -32.75 -16.72
C GLN A 4 -20.45 -32.47 -15.79
N GLN A 5 -19.34 -32.08 -16.40
CA GLN A 5 -18.22 -31.50 -15.69
C GLN A 5 -18.62 -30.05 -15.45
N ASP A 6 -19.30 -29.79 -14.34
CA ASP A 6 -19.41 -28.44 -13.81
C ASP A 6 -17.96 -27.97 -13.55
N SER A 7 -17.48 -27.08 -14.42
CA SER A 7 -16.21 -26.40 -14.25
C SER A 7 -16.31 -25.53 -13.01
N LEU A 8 -15.65 -25.96 -11.95
CA LEU A 8 -15.52 -25.23 -10.70
C LEU A 8 -14.81 -23.90 -10.96
N ASP A 9 -15.60 -22.84 -11.16
CA ASP A 9 -15.45 -21.51 -10.58
C ASP A 9 -13.99 -21.06 -10.32
N GLU A 10 -13.34 -20.47 -11.34
CA GLU A 10 -12.15 -19.66 -11.08
C GLU A 10 -12.60 -18.42 -10.29
N SER A 11 -12.32 -18.41 -8.99
CA SER A 11 -12.62 -17.27 -8.13
C SER A 11 -11.99 -16.00 -8.70
N LEU A 12 -12.81 -14.97 -9.00
CA LEU A 12 -12.38 -13.68 -9.54
C LEU A 12 -11.38 -12.92 -8.63
N LEU A 13 -11.19 -13.38 -7.40
CA LEU A 13 -10.32 -12.78 -6.40
C LEU A 13 -9.28 -13.80 -5.94
N LYS A 14 -8.00 -13.43 -6.08
CA LYS A 14 -6.87 -14.22 -5.58
C LYS A 14 -6.16 -13.44 -4.48
N LEU A 15 -6.10 -14.03 -3.29
CA LEU A 15 -5.33 -13.49 -2.18
C LEU A 15 -3.89 -14.03 -2.24
N VAL A 16 -2.95 -13.14 -1.98
CA VAL A 16 -1.51 -13.40 -1.96
C VAL A 16 -0.91 -12.68 -0.76
N SER A 17 0.06 -13.31 -0.11
CA SER A 17 0.76 -12.74 1.04
C SER A 17 2.20 -12.41 0.67
N ILE A 18 2.70 -11.28 1.17
CA ILE A 18 4.12 -10.90 1.13
C ILE A 18 4.63 -10.80 2.57
N PRO A 19 5.89 -11.16 2.84
CA PRO A 19 6.46 -11.04 4.18
C PRO A 19 6.60 -9.56 4.58
N ASP A 20 6.28 -9.25 5.83
CA ASP A 20 6.38 -7.91 6.44
C ASP A 20 7.84 -7.48 6.71
N GLY A 21 8.78 -8.43 6.66
CA GLY A 21 10.21 -8.19 6.85
C GLY A 21 10.65 -8.13 8.31
N LEU A 22 9.74 -8.38 9.25
CA LEU A 22 10.02 -8.41 10.68
C LEU A 22 10.32 -9.84 11.14
N GLY A 23 11.16 -9.97 12.16
CA GLY A 23 11.40 -11.23 12.84
C GLY A 23 10.15 -11.75 13.54
N PRO A 24 10.13 -13.04 13.92
CA PRO A 24 9.00 -13.62 14.66
C PRO A 24 8.75 -12.90 16.00
N ASP A 25 9.83 -12.50 16.68
CA ASP A 25 9.78 -11.87 18.01
C ASP A 25 9.81 -10.34 17.97
N ASP A 26 9.85 -9.72 16.78
CA ASP A 26 9.83 -8.27 16.64
C ASP A 26 8.45 -7.70 16.99
N ASP A 27 8.44 -6.57 17.70
CA ASP A 27 7.22 -5.83 17.99
C ASP A 27 6.69 -5.14 16.72
N ARG A 28 5.51 -5.57 16.28
CA ARG A 28 4.83 -5.03 15.09
C ARG A 28 4.20 -3.65 15.33
N ASN A 29 4.18 -3.18 16.57
CA ASN A 29 3.72 -1.84 16.92
C ASN A 29 4.86 -0.81 16.91
N ASP A 30 6.12 -1.26 16.78
CA ASP A 30 7.24 -0.34 16.55
C ASP A 30 7.18 0.16 15.11
N LEU A 31 6.45 1.26 14.91
CA LEU A 31 6.22 1.85 13.60
C LEU A 31 7.54 2.20 12.89
N GLY A 32 8.55 2.63 13.63
CA GLY A 32 9.87 2.94 13.06
C GLY A 32 10.53 1.70 12.45
N LYS A 33 10.53 0.58 13.18
CA LYS A 33 11.03 -0.70 12.66
C LYS A 33 10.17 -1.24 11.53
N PHE A 34 8.85 -1.14 11.64
CA PHE A 34 7.93 -1.62 10.61
C PHE A 34 8.13 -0.87 9.29
N VAL A 35 8.22 0.47 9.32
CA VAL A 35 8.48 1.28 8.13
C VAL A 35 9.83 0.91 7.49
N ALA A 36 10.87 0.71 8.30
CA ALA A 36 12.18 0.29 7.81
C ALA A 36 12.15 -1.12 7.18
N ALA A 37 11.46 -2.08 7.83
CA ALA A 37 11.31 -3.44 7.33
C ALA A 37 10.50 -3.50 6.03
N MET A 38 9.43 -2.71 5.95
CA MET A 38 8.58 -2.54 4.76
C MET A 38 9.41 -2.08 3.55
N GLN A 39 10.22 -1.03 3.72
CA GLN A 39 11.06 -0.51 2.64
C GLN A 39 12.08 -1.53 2.13
N ASN A 40 12.67 -2.31 3.03
CA ASN A 40 13.72 -3.28 2.69
C ASN A 40 13.17 -4.61 2.12
N THR A 41 11.99 -5.04 2.57
CA THR A 41 11.45 -6.37 2.25
C THR A 41 10.21 -6.29 1.38
N MET A 42 9.16 -5.62 1.85
CA MET A 42 7.85 -5.64 1.19
C MET A 42 7.91 -5.08 -0.22
N LEU A 43 8.70 -4.01 -0.44
CA LEU A 43 8.88 -3.41 -1.76
C LEU A 43 9.46 -4.40 -2.77
N ALA A 44 10.59 -5.03 -2.43
CA ALA A 44 11.24 -6.02 -3.29
C ALA A 44 10.34 -7.24 -3.57
N MET A 45 9.59 -7.67 -2.55
CA MET A 45 8.67 -8.80 -2.69
C MET A 45 7.46 -8.49 -3.56
N LEU A 46 6.90 -7.27 -3.47
CA LEU A 46 5.82 -6.83 -4.34
C LEU A 46 6.30 -6.69 -5.79
N GLU A 47 7.51 -6.16 -6.00
CA GLU A 47 8.10 -6.04 -7.34
C GLU A 47 8.26 -7.42 -7.98
N LYS A 48 8.82 -8.38 -7.25
CA LYS A 48 8.94 -9.77 -7.69
C LYS A 48 7.58 -10.40 -7.98
N LEU A 49 6.61 -10.25 -7.08
CA LEU A 49 5.26 -10.80 -7.26
C LEU A 49 4.59 -10.24 -8.52
N THR A 50 4.72 -8.93 -8.76
CA THR A 50 4.15 -8.26 -9.93
C THR A 50 4.79 -8.79 -11.22
N GLN A 51 6.11 -9.00 -11.22
CA GLN A 51 6.83 -9.61 -12.34
C GLN A 51 6.40 -11.07 -12.57
N ASP A 52 6.32 -11.87 -11.51
CA ASP A 52 5.91 -13.27 -11.57
C ASP A 52 4.49 -13.42 -12.15
N VAL A 53 3.56 -12.52 -11.80
CA VAL A 53 2.21 -12.52 -12.39
C VAL A 53 2.26 -12.22 -13.89
N HIS A 54 3.06 -11.24 -14.32
CA HIS A 54 3.23 -10.92 -15.74
C HIS A 54 3.92 -12.02 -16.54
N LEU A 55 4.80 -12.81 -15.92
CA LEU A 55 5.54 -13.89 -16.59
C LEU A 55 4.73 -15.18 -16.73
N ASN A 56 3.79 -15.43 -15.83
CA ASN A 56 3.06 -16.70 -15.72
C ASN A 56 1.79 -16.82 -16.61
N GLY A 57 1.61 -15.98 -17.65
CA GLY A 57 0.59 -16.18 -18.69
C GLY A 57 -0.21 -14.92 -19.08
N ASP A 58 -1.41 -15.13 -19.66
CA ASP A 58 -2.27 -14.10 -20.27
C ASP A 58 -2.81 -13.03 -19.30
N ASN A 59 -2.65 -13.22 -17.98
CA ASN A 59 -3.18 -12.33 -16.95
C ASN A 59 -2.18 -11.21 -16.60
N ARG A 60 -2.10 -10.22 -17.49
CA ARG A 60 -1.32 -9.00 -17.26
C ARG A 60 -2.02 -8.09 -16.25
N ILE A 61 -1.28 -7.63 -15.23
CA ILE A 61 -1.79 -6.59 -14.32
C ILE A 61 -1.97 -5.29 -15.10
N SER A 62 -3.19 -4.76 -15.10
CA SER A 62 -3.56 -3.53 -15.83
C SER A 62 -3.59 -2.28 -14.94
N LEU A 63 -3.85 -2.46 -13.65
CA LEU A 63 -3.97 -1.39 -12.65
C LEU A 63 -3.54 -1.91 -11.28
N ILE A 64 -2.80 -1.08 -10.54
CA ILE A 64 -2.55 -1.26 -9.11
C ILE A 64 -3.40 -0.24 -8.35
N VAL A 65 -4.17 -0.72 -7.38
CA VAL A 65 -4.87 0.12 -6.42
C VAL A 65 -4.20 -0.11 -5.08
N ALA A 66 -3.69 0.97 -4.46
CA ALA A 66 -2.96 0.90 -3.21
C ALA A 66 -3.60 1.85 -2.18
N ASP A 67 -3.63 1.44 -0.92
CA ASP A 67 -3.91 2.38 0.16
C ASP A 67 -2.87 3.52 0.16
N PHE A 68 -3.27 4.72 0.57
CA PHE A 68 -2.39 5.89 0.63
C PHE A 68 -1.10 5.64 1.41
N CYS A 69 -1.16 4.92 2.54
CA CYS A 69 0.03 4.59 3.34
C CYS A 69 0.96 3.60 2.64
N ILE A 70 0.44 2.87 1.65
CA ILE A 70 1.18 1.92 0.80
C ILE A 70 1.41 2.53 -0.60
N GLY A 71 1.46 3.86 -0.70
CA GLY A 71 1.60 4.56 -1.97
C GLY A 71 2.85 4.18 -2.77
N TRP A 72 3.90 3.68 -2.12
CA TRP A 72 5.11 3.14 -2.75
C TRP A 72 4.83 1.96 -3.70
N ALA A 73 3.69 1.26 -3.56
CA ALA A 73 3.28 0.23 -4.51
C ALA A 73 3.05 0.78 -5.92
N LEU A 74 2.70 2.07 -6.03
CA LEU A 74 2.57 2.72 -7.32
C LEU A 74 3.92 2.92 -8.01
N ASP A 75 5.00 3.13 -7.25
CA ASP A 75 6.35 3.23 -7.81
C ASP A 75 6.78 1.89 -8.41
N VAL A 76 6.46 0.78 -7.74
CA VAL A 76 6.66 -0.58 -8.26
C VAL A 76 5.90 -0.77 -9.58
N GLY A 77 4.63 -0.36 -9.62
CA GLY A 77 3.81 -0.39 -10.83
C GLY A 77 4.37 0.46 -11.97
N SER A 78 4.81 1.68 -11.66
CA SER A 78 5.34 2.66 -12.60
C SER A 78 6.57 2.13 -13.33
N LYS A 79 7.50 1.48 -12.60
CA LYS A 79 8.68 0.80 -13.19
C LYS A 79 8.31 -0.24 -14.25
N LEU A 80 7.14 -0.87 -14.10
CA LEU A 80 6.63 -1.92 -14.97
C LEU A 80 5.62 -1.42 -16.02
N GLY A 81 5.41 -0.10 -16.10
CA GLY A 81 4.46 0.53 -17.00
C GLY A 81 2.99 0.23 -16.67
N ILE A 82 2.69 -0.04 -15.40
CA ILE A 82 1.35 -0.33 -14.89
C ILE A 82 0.74 0.94 -14.31
N LYS A 83 -0.54 1.20 -14.60
CA LYS A 83 -1.25 2.35 -14.05
C LYS A 83 -1.49 2.18 -12.55
N GLY A 84 -1.54 3.29 -11.82
CA GLY A 84 -1.75 3.31 -10.38
C GLY A 84 -2.94 4.15 -9.97
N ALA A 85 -3.63 3.76 -8.88
CA ALA A 85 -4.61 4.57 -8.18
C ALA A 85 -4.39 4.47 -6.67
N LEU A 86 -4.47 5.61 -5.97
CA LEU A 86 -4.44 5.64 -4.51
C LEU A 86 -5.86 5.58 -3.95
N LEU A 87 -6.02 4.82 -2.89
CA LEU A 87 -7.23 4.72 -2.09
C LEU A 87 -6.98 5.37 -0.73
N TRP A 88 -7.83 6.32 -0.36
CA TRP A 88 -7.85 6.90 0.98
C TRP A 88 -9.01 6.26 1.76
N THR A 89 -8.67 5.42 2.73
CA THR A 89 -9.64 4.64 3.53
C THR A 89 -10.21 5.41 4.72
N SER A 90 -9.65 6.60 5.01
CA SER A 90 -9.97 7.44 6.17
C SER A 90 -10.90 8.62 5.78
N PRO A 91 -11.47 9.40 6.72
CA PRO A 91 -12.31 10.54 6.36
C PRO A 91 -11.64 11.59 5.47
N ALA A 92 -12.40 12.18 4.54
CA ALA A 92 -11.92 13.22 3.63
C ALA A 92 -11.39 14.47 4.37
N ALA A 93 -11.92 14.76 5.56
CA ALA A 93 -11.46 15.87 6.39
C ALA A 93 -10.00 15.68 6.84
N LEU A 94 -9.57 14.45 7.13
CA LEU A 94 -8.17 14.16 7.49
C LEU A 94 -7.25 14.32 6.29
N PHE A 95 -7.68 13.90 5.10
CA PHE A 95 -6.93 14.16 3.87
C PHE A 95 -6.78 15.66 3.59
N ALA A 96 -7.86 16.44 3.76
CA ALA A 96 -7.81 17.88 3.61
C ALA A 96 -6.87 18.53 4.63
N LEU A 97 -6.86 18.06 5.88
CA LEU A 97 -5.93 18.53 6.90
C LEU A 97 -4.48 18.26 6.48
N LEU A 98 -4.13 17.01 6.13
CA LEU A 98 -2.81 16.60 5.67
C LEU A 98 -2.32 17.46 4.49
N TYR A 99 -3.17 17.58 3.48
CA TYR A 99 -2.84 18.30 2.25
C TYR A 99 -2.56 19.78 2.50
N ASN A 100 -3.18 20.36 3.53
CA ASN A 100 -3.03 21.77 3.87
C ASN A 100 -1.99 22.04 4.97
N ILE A 101 -1.28 21.04 5.52
CA ILE A 101 -0.27 21.26 6.57
C ILE A 101 0.72 22.38 6.22
N PRO A 102 1.35 22.42 5.03
CA PRO A 102 2.29 23.50 4.70
C PRO A 102 1.64 24.88 4.76
N LYS A 103 0.42 25.00 4.24
CA LYS A 103 -0.34 26.25 4.29
C LYS A 103 -0.74 26.64 5.71
N LEU A 104 -1.15 25.69 6.54
CA LEU A 104 -1.50 25.95 7.94
C LEU A 104 -0.29 26.44 8.74
N ILE A 105 0.92 25.97 8.39
CA ILE A 105 2.18 26.47 8.94
C ILE A 105 2.46 27.89 8.45
N ASP A 106 2.36 28.13 7.14
CA ASP A 106 2.58 29.46 6.54
C ASP A 106 1.61 30.53 7.09
N ASP A 107 0.35 30.14 7.31
CA ASP A 107 -0.69 30.99 7.89
C ASP A 107 -0.54 31.17 9.42
N GLY A 108 0.42 30.49 10.04
CA GLY A 108 0.68 30.55 11.49
C GLY A 108 -0.41 29.93 12.37
N ILE A 109 -1.27 29.07 11.79
CA ILE A 109 -2.34 28.37 12.51
C ILE A 109 -1.75 27.22 13.33
N ILE A 110 -0.76 26.53 12.77
CA ILE A 110 0.03 25.51 13.46
C ILE A 110 1.52 25.82 13.26
N ASP A 111 2.37 25.30 14.13
CA ASP A 111 3.83 25.30 13.91
C ASP A 111 4.28 24.01 13.23
N SER A 112 5.57 23.92 12.89
CA SER A 112 6.16 22.72 12.29
C SER A 112 6.00 21.47 13.17
N ASP A 113 6.05 21.65 14.49
CA ASP A 113 5.90 20.56 15.45
C ASP A 113 4.45 20.04 15.49
N GLY A 114 3.47 20.93 15.41
CA GLY A 114 2.06 20.62 15.25
C GLY A 114 1.79 19.87 13.94
N GLY A 115 2.41 20.29 12.83
CA GLY A 115 2.38 19.56 11.56
C GLY A 115 2.93 18.13 11.70
N ASN A 116 4.08 17.96 12.34
CA ASN A 116 4.69 16.65 12.58
C ASN A 116 3.82 15.74 13.46
N ARG A 117 3.17 16.31 14.48
CA ARG A 117 2.23 15.57 15.34
C ARG A 117 1.01 15.08 14.57
N ILE A 118 0.43 15.93 13.70
CA ILE A 118 -0.71 15.54 12.85
C ILE A 118 -0.32 14.37 11.94
N LEU A 119 0.87 14.43 11.32
CA LEU A 119 1.38 13.32 10.51
C LEU A 119 1.52 12.04 11.35
N SER A 120 2.17 12.13 12.52
CA SER A 120 2.34 10.97 13.43
C SER A 120 1.02 10.33 13.84
N TYR A 121 0.04 11.13 14.27
CA TYR A 121 -1.29 10.64 14.65
C TYR A 121 -2.00 9.93 13.51
N ILE A 122 -1.85 10.43 12.28
CA ILE A 122 -2.48 9.80 11.13
C ILE A 122 -1.82 8.46 10.83
N PHE A 123 -0.49 8.36 10.91
CA PHE A 123 0.20 7.07 10.76
C PHE A 123 -0.10 6.08 11.90
N GLU A 124 -0.46 6.54 13.11
CA GLU A 124 -0.90 5.67 14.21
C GLU A 124 -2.34 5.16 14.05
N LEU A 125 -3.17 5.84 13.26
CA LEU A 125 -4.57 5.46 13.02
C LEU A 125 -4.75 4.44 11.87
N VAL A 126 -3.67 4.08 11.17
CA VAL A 126 -3.67 3.10 10.06
C VAL A 126 -2.83 1.89 10.44
#